data_AF-Q84G64-F1
#
_entry.id   AF-Q84G64-F1
#
_cell.length_a   1.000
_cell.length_b   1.000
_cell.length_c   1.000
_cell.angle_alpha   90.00
_cell.angle_beta   90.00
_cell.angle_gamma   90.00
#
_symmetry.space_group_name_H-M   'P 1'
#
loop_
_entity.id
_entity.type
_entity.pdbx_description
1 polymer ?
#
loop_
_entity_poly.entity_id
_entity_poly.type
_entity_poly.pdbx_seq_one_letter_code
_entity_poly.pdbx_strand_id
1 'polypeptide(L)'
;MTLALVRRQIETSEIKPGKATDKWKVFRDASEARELLGLQDRSLAVLDALLSFYPDNELRQDAQLIVFPSNTQLTLRAHGIAGATLRRHLALLVDAGLIVRKDSANGKRYARKDKAGAIDSAFGFDLSPLLLRVDELAMMAQQVVADRFALRRAKENLTICRRDVRKLISAAIEEGASGDWESIEAMYISLVGRIPRAPTLSA
;
A
#
# COMPACT_ATOMS: atom_id res chain seq x y z
N MET A 1 -6.14 12.26 19.48
CA MET A 1 -7.41 11.61 19.07
C MET A 1 -8.02 12.45 17.97
N THR A 2 -8.07 11.95 16.73
CA THR A 2 -8.66 12.67 15.58
C THR A 2 -10.02 12.07 15.23
N LEU A 3 -10.94 12.88 14.68
CA LEU A 3 -12.29 12.44 14.29
C LEU A 3 -12.27 11.28 13.28
N ALA A 4 -11.25 11.21 12.42
CA ALA A 4 -11.04 10.11 11.49
C ALA A 4 -10.81 8.76 12.19
N LEU A 5 -10.11 8.76 13.34
CA LEU A 5 -9.89 7.54 14.14
C LEU A 5 -11.17 7.08 14.83
N VAL A 6 -11.99 8.02 15.33
CA VAL A 6 -13.26 7.72 15.99
C VAL A 6 -14.28 7.16 14.98
N ARG A 7 -14.38 7.75 13.79
CA ARG A 7 -15.27 7.26 12.72
C ARG A 7 -14.89 5.84 12.28
N ARG A 8 -13.60 5.58 12.09
CA ARG A 8 -13.11 4.24 11.71
C ARG A 8 -13.36 3.18 12.78
N GLN A 9 -13.31 3.56 14.06
CA GLN A 9 -13.63 2.65 15.15
C GLN A 9 -15.12 2.27 15.20
N ILE A 10 -16.00 3.15 14.71
CA ILE A 10 -17.44 2.87 14.53
C ILE A 10 -17.68 2.00 13.28
N GLU A 11 -16.97 2.25 12.18
CA GLU A 11 -17.11 1.50 10.92
C GLU A 11 -16.66 0.03 11.04
N THR A 12 -15.75 -0.31 11.96
CA THR A 12 -15.42 -1.72 12.28
C THR A 12 -16.65 -2.53 12.72
N SER A 13 -17.69 -1.89 13.25
CA SER A 13 -18.95 -2.56 13.62
C SER A 13 -19.85 -2.89 12.41
N GLU A 14 -19.49 -2.49 11.18
CA GLU A 14 -20.27 -2.70 9.96
C GLU A 14 -19.78 -3.87 9.07
N ILE A 15 -18.87 -4.71 9.57
CA ILE A 15 -18.40 -5.88 8.78
C ILE A 15 -19.59 -6.81 8.51
N LYS A 16 -19.89 -7.04 7.23
CA LYS A 16 -20.99 -7.91 6.79
C LYS A 16 -20.91 -9.28 7.49
N PRO A 17 -22.03 -9.83 7.98
CA PRO A 17 -22.06 -11.16 8.57
C PRO A 17 -21.44 -12.21 7.64
N GLY A 18 -20.53 -13.01 8.16
CA GLY A 18 -19.85 -14.07 7.39
C GLY A 18 -18.75 -13.58 6.44
N LYS A 19 -18.36 -12.30 6.47
CA LYS A 19 -17.19 -11.83 5.69
C LYS A 19 -15.93 -12.55 6.18
N ALA A 20 -15.21 -13.13 5.23
CA ALA A 20 -13.93 -13.81 5.45
C ALA A 20 -12.95 -13.47 4.33
N THR A 21 -11.66 -13.46 4.64
CA THR A 21 -10.61 -13.27 3.64
C THR A 21 -9.31 -13.93 4.09
N ASP A 22 -8.54 -14.43 3.13
CA ASP A 22 -7.15 -14.82 3.35
C ASP A 22 -6.33 -13.59 3.78
N LYS A 23 -5.62 -13.68 4.91
CA LYS A 23 -4.88 -12.56 5.49
C LYS A 23 -3.71 -12.11 4.59
N TRP A 24 -3.11 -13.04 3.86
CA TRP A 24 -1.99 -12.76 2.95
C TRP A 24 -2.46 -12.14 1.64
N LYS A 25 -3.69 -12.42 1.21
CA LYS A 25 -4.32 -11.70 0.10
C LYS A 25 -4.46 -10.21 0.43
N VAL A 26 -5.05 -9.88 1.56
CA VAL A 26 -5.24 -8.47 1.97
C VAL A 26 -3.89 -7.78 2.20
N PHE A 27 -2.91 -8.50 2.76
CA PHE A 27 -1.56 -7.99 2.89
C PHE A 27 -0.92 -7.65 1.54
N ARG A 28 -1.08 -8.50 0.52
CA ARG A 28 -0.58 -8.23 -0.84
C ARG A 28 -1.27 -7.01 -1.45
N ASP A 29 -2.59 -6.90 -1.30
CA ASP A 29 -3.34 -5.74 -1.80
C ASP A 29 -2.86 -4.44 -1.13
N ALA A 30 -2.71 -4.43 0.21
CA ALA A 30 -2.14 -3.30 0.94
C ALA A 30 -0.68 -3.00 0.55
N SER A 31 0.12 -4.02 0.24
CA SER A 31 1.51 -3.87 -0.19
C SER A 31 1.63 -3.24 -1.58
N GLU A 32 0.73 -3.62 -2.50
CA GLU A 32 0.64 -3.04 -3.83
C GLU A 32 0.16 -1.59 -3.76
N ALA A 33 -0.80 -1.30 -2.89
CA ALA A 33 -1.35 0.03 -2.65
C ALA A 33 -0.53 0.91 -1.67
N ARG A 34 0.68 0.49 -1.26
CA ARG A 34 1.43 1.14 -0.16
C ARG A 34 1.64 2.64 -0.33
N GLU A 35 1.92 3.08 -1.56
CA GLU A 35 2.15 4.50 -1.87
C GLU A 35 0.86 5.32 -1.70
N LEU A 36 -0.28 4.80 -2.16
CA LEU A 36 -1.59 5.43 -1.97
C LEU A 36 -1.99 5.50 -0.48
N LEU A 37 -1.57 4.50 0.30
CA LEU A 37 -1.79 4.43 1.75
C LEU A 37 -0.80 5.30 2.56
N GLY A 38 0.17 5.95 1.92
CA GLY A 38 1.22 6.73 2.60
C GLY A 38 2.18 5.87 3.43
N LEU A 39 2.32 4.59 3.07
CA LEU A 39 3.12 3.61 3.79
C LEU A 39 4.49 3.40 3.14
N GLN A 40 5.43 2.96 3.97
CA GLN A 40 6.78 2.57 3.57
C GLN A 40 6.94 1.06 3.70
N ASP A 41 7.95 0.49 3.05
CA ASP A 41 8.24 -0.95 3.10
C ASP A 41 8.42 -1.46 4.54
N ARG A 42 9.01 -0.64 5.41
CA ARG A 42 9.13 -0.95 6.84
C ARG A 42 7.78 -1.01 7.57
N SER A 43 6.78 -0.24 7.13
CA SER A 43 5.42 -0.35 7.67
C SER A 43 4.80 -1.69 7.28
N LEU A 44 5.02 -2.14 6.04
CA LEU A 44 4.54 -3.46 5.57
C LEU A 44 5.24 -4.60 6.30
N ALA A 45 6.54 -4.52 6.56
CA ALA A 45 7.24 -5.52 7.38
C ALA A 45 6.66 -5.64 8.80
N VAL A 46 6.22 -4.53 9.39
CA VAL A 46 5.54 -4.55 10.70
C VAL A 46 4.14 -5.15 10.59
N LEU A 47 3.40 -4.87 9.50
CA LEU A 47 2.08 -5.46 9.25
C LEU A 47 2.16 -6.97 9.03
N ASP A 48 3.11 -7.43 8.21
CA ASP A 48 3.43 -8.85 8.00
C ASP A 48 3.72 -9.55 9.34
N ALA A 49 4.59 -8.93 10.14
CA ALA A 49 4.91 -9.43 11.47
C ALA A 49 3.67 -9.52 12.36
N LEU A 50 2.76 -8.52 12.36
CA LEU A 50 1.49 -8.59 13.09
C LEU A 50 0.60 -9.75 12.62
N LEU A 51 0.43 -9.92 11.30
CA LEU A 51 -0.40 -10.98 10.72
C LEU A 51 0.14 -12.38 11.02
N SER A 52 1.46 -12.53 11.18
CA SER A 52 2.08 -13.79 11.57
C SER A 52 1.76 -14.21 13.02
N PHE A 53 1.29 -13.30 13.89
CA PHE A 53 0.83 -13.64 15.24
C PHE A 53 -0.63 -14.08 15.27
N TYR A 54 -1.38 -13.86 14.19
CA TYR A 54 -2.72 -14.39 14.05
C TYR A 54 -2.63 -15.84 13.56
N PRO A 55 -3.18 -16.83 14.28
CA PRO A 55 -2.93 -18.25 14.03
C PRO A 55 -3.55 -18.73 12.72
N ASP A 56 -4.77 -18.28 12.43
CA ASP A 56 -5.50 -18.75 11.25
C ASP A 56 -5.04 -18.02 9.99
N ASN A 57 -5.29 -18.65 8.84
CA ASN A 57 -4.99 -18.04 7.55
C ASN A 57 -6.10 -17.07 7.11
N GLU A 58 -7.33 -17.25 7.63
CA GLU A 58 -8.48 -16.42 7.30
C GLU A 58 -8.83 -15.44 8.42
N LEU A 59 -8.97 -14.16 8.08
CA LEU A 59 -9.61 -13.17 8.93
C LEU A 59 -11.12 -13.32 8.74
N ARG A 60 -11.85 -13.63 9.81
CA ARG A 60 -13.30 -13.86 9.77
C ARG A 60 -14.01 -12.89 10.71
N GLN A 61 -15.20 -12.43 10.33
CA GLN A 61 -15.98 -11.44 11.09
C GLN A 61 -16.41 -11.95 12.48
N ASP A 62 -16.62 -13.25 12.62
CA ASP A 62 -16.98 -13.93 13.87
C ASP A 62 -15.76 -14.32 14.73
N ALA A 63 -14.54 -14.07 14.26
CA ALA A 63 -13.30 -14.40 14.97
C ALA A 63 -12.74 -13.21 15.77
N GLN A 64 -11.96 -13.50 16.80
CA GLN A 64 -11.24 -12.48 17.55
C GLN A 64 -9.97 -12.04 16.79
N LEU A 65 -10.07 -10.96 16.02
CA LEU A 65 -8.99 -10.43 15.18
C LEU A 65 -7.95 -9.59 15.95
N ILE A 66 -7.69 -9.91 17.22
CA ILE A 66 -6.78 -9.13 18.08
C ILE A 66 -5.51 -9.94 18.36
N VAL A 67 -4.35 -9.35 18.06
CA VAL A 67 -3.03 -9.93 18.35
C VAL A 67 -2.30 -9.10 19.41
N PHE A 68 -1.52 -9.76 20.26
CA PHE A 68 -0.85 -9.12 21.41
C PHE A 68 0.66 -9.45 21.51
N PRO A 69 1.45 -9.28 20.44
CA PRO A 69 2.88 -9.55 20.51
C PRO A 69 3.61 -8.58 21.45
N SER A 70 4.64 -9.06 22.13
CA SER A 70 5.60 -8.16 22.80
C SER A 70 6.38 -7.36 21.75
N ASN A 71 6.85 -6.16 22.11
CA ASN A 71 7.68 -5.37 21.18
C ASN A 71 8.94 -6.14 20.75
N THR A 72 9.51 -6.96 21.63
CA THR A 72 10.67 -7.81 21.33
C THR A 72 10.33 -8.86 20.27
N GLN A 73 9.21 -9.57 20.42
CA GLN A 73 8.76 -10.55 19.43
C GLN A 73 8.41 -9.90 18.09
N LEU A 74 7.78 -8.71 18.13
CA LEU A 74 7.43 -7.98 16.93
C LEU A 74 8.67 -7.46 16.20
N THR A 75 9.66 -6.93 16.92
CA THR A 75 10.96 -6.54 16.37
C THR A 75 11.68 -7.73 15.72
N LEU A 76 11.66 -8.91 16.36
CA LEU A 76 12.31 -10.11 15.82
C LEU A 76 11.71 -10.51 14.45
N ARG A 77 10.38 -10.50 14.33
CA ARG A 77 9.69 -10.85 13.07
C ARG A 77 9.76 -9.73 12.03
N ALA A 78 9.79 -8.47 12.44
CA ALA A 78 9.99 -7.32 11.57
C ALA A 78 11.48 -7.02 11.31
N HIS A 79 12.29 -8.07 11.10
CA HIS A 79 13.70 -8.00 10.70
C HIS A 79 14.60 -7.13 11.59
N GLY A 80 14.43 -7.19 12.91
CA GLY A 80 15.32 -6.51 13.86
C GLY A 80 15.11 -4.99 13.95
N ILE A 81 13.96 -4.48 13.52
CA ILE A 81 13.65 -3.05 13.59
C ILE A 81 13.75 -2.49 15.02
N ALA A 82 14.50 -1.40 15.18
CA ALA A 82 14.68 -0.75 16.47
C ALA A 82 13.34 -0.29 17.07
N GLY A 83 13.20 -0.35 18.39
CA GLY A 83 11.91 -0.11 19.07
C GLY A 83 11.27 1.26 18.82
N ALA A 84 12.08 2.32 18.64
CA ALA A 84 11.56 3.65 18.27
C ALA A 84 10.95 3.66 16.85
N THR A 85 11.65 3.05 15.91
CA THR A 85 11.21 2.88 14.52
C THR A 85 9.97 1.99 14.45
N LEU A 86 9.91 0.91 15.23
CA LEU A 86 8.73 0.05 15.35
C LEU A 86 7.49 0.87 15.76
N ARG A 87 7.59 1.68 16.81
CA ARG A 87 6.47 2.52 17.27
C ARG A 87 6.02 3.52 16.20
N ARG A 88 6.96 4.11 15.46
CA ARG A 88 6.65 4.99 14.33
C ARG A 88 5.86 4.26 13.25
N HIS A 89 6.28 3.07 12.83
CA HIS A 89 5.57 2.32 11.80
C HIS A 89 4.22 1.78 12.27
N LEU A 90 4.08 1.41 13.55
CA LEU A 90 2.78 1.11 14.13
C LEU A 90 1.82 2.30 14.08
N ALA A 91 2.31 3.51 14.36
CA ALA A 91 1.50 4.73 14.21
C ALA A 91 1.08 4.95 12.76
N LEU A 92 1.99 4.77 11.79
CA LEU A 92 1.66 4.86 10.36
C LEU A 92 0.60 3.84 9.94
N LEU A 93 0.64 2.60 10.44
CA LEU A 93 -0.39 1.59 10.17
C LEU A 93 -1.75 1.97 10.77
N VAL A 94 -1.76 2.60 11.94
CA VAL A 94 -2.99 3.14 12.56
C VAL A 94 -3.54 4.33 11.76
N ASP A 95 -2.68 5.26 11.37
CA ASP A 95 -3.05 6.44 10.58
C ASP A 95 -3.57 6.04 9.19
N ALA A 96 -2.95 5.03 8.57
CA ALA A 96 -3.41 4.41 7.34
C ALA A 96 -4.70 3.59 7.52
N GLY A 97 -5.16 3.37 8.76
CA GLY A 97 -6.38 2.64 9.08
C GLY A 97 -6.31 1.14 8.77
N LEU A 98 -5.11 0.56 8.81
CA LEU A 98 -4.91 -0.88 8.60
C LEU A 98 -5.00 -1.67 9.91
N ILE A 99 -4.72 -1.03 11.05
CA ILE A 99 -4.86 -1.62 12.39
C ILE A 99 -5.45 -0.60 13.35
N VAL A 100 -6.07 -1.09 14.43
CA VAL A 100 -6.43 -0.24 15.58
C VAL A 100 -5.63 -0.67 16.79
N ARG A 101 -5.09 0.30 17.51
CA ARG A 101 -4.38 0.04 18.77
C ARG A 101 -5.37 0.03 19.93
N LYS A 102 -5.51 -1.11 20.60
CA LYS A 102 -6.31 -1.26 21.82
C LYS A 102 -5.39 -1.18 23.04
N ASP A 103 -5.14 0.04 23.51
CA ASP A 103 -4.34 0.28 24.70
C ASP A 103 -5.13 0.00 25.99
N SER A 104 -4.45 -0.57 26.98
CA SER A 104 -4.98 -0.69 28.35
C SER A 104 -4.78 0.62 29.10
N ALA A 105 -5.77 1.01 29.92
CA ALA A 105 -5.73 2.21 30.76
C ALA A 105 -4.52 2.29 31.72
N ASN A 106 -3.79 1.19 31.93
CA ASN A 106 -2.68 1.12 32.89
C ASN A 106 -1.29 0.86 32.28
N GLY A 107 -1.12 0.97 30.95
CA GLY A 107 0.22 0.92 30.32
C GLY A 107 1.01 -0.39 30.47
N LYS A 108 0.43 -1.45 31.03
CA LYS A 108 1.04 -2.79 31.16
C LYS A 108 0.23 -3.83 30.39
N ARG A 109 0.89 -4.53 29.46
CA ARG A 109 0.31 -5.59 28.62
C ARG A 109 0.32 -6.92 29.38
N TYR A 110 -0.72 -7.17 30.17
CA TYR A 110 -0.98 -8.49 30.72
C TYR A 110 -2.43 -8.89 30.40
N ALA A 111 -2.62 -10.10 29.88
CA ALA A 111 -3.92 -10.73 29.88
C ALA A 111 -4.31 -11.04 31.32
N ARG A 112 -5.32 -10.36 31.87
CA ARG A 112 -6.03 -10.89 33.05
C ARG A 112 -6.96 -11.98 32.53
N LYS A 113 -6.70 -13.23 32.94
CA LYS A 113 -7.74 -14.25 32.95
C LYS A 113 -8.70 -13.90 34.08
N ASP A 114 -9.99 -13.87 33.81
CA ASP A 114 -10.98 -13.86 34.88
C ASP A 114 -10.95 -15.22 35.64
N LYS A 115 -11.66 -15.31 36.76
CA LYS A 115 -11.78 -16.56 37.54
C LYS A 115 -12.53 -17.68 36.80
N ALA A 116 -13.03 -17.43 35.58
CA ALA A 116 -13.76 -18.37 34.73
C ALA A 116 -13.00 -18.76 33.43
N GLY A 117 -11.78 -18.23 33.22
CA GLY A 117 -10.96 -18.52 32.05
C GLY A 117 -11.34 -17.79 30.76
N ALA A 118 -12.26 -16.81 30.79
CA ALA A 118 -12.65 -16.01 29.63
C ALA A 118 -11.79 -14.74 29.49
N ILE A 119 -11.46 -14.37 28.24
CA ILE A 119 -10.69 -13.17 27.90
C ILE A 119 -11.64 -11.97 27.94
N ASP A 120 -11.75 -11.31 29.08
CA ASP A 120 -12.72 -10.23 29.31
C ASP A 120 -12.31 -8.88 28.65
N SER A 121 -11.04 -8.73 28.24
CA SER A 121 -10.56 -7.56 27.49
C SER A 121 -9.23 -7.86 26.78
N ALA A 122 -9.20 -7.91 25.45
CA ALA A 122 -7.97 -8.10 24.70
C ALA A 122 -7.27 -6.76 24.42
N PHE A 123 -6.14 -6.53 25.08
CA PHE A 123 -5.26 -5.37 24.86
C PHE A 123 -4.16 -5.74 23.85
N GLY A 124 -4.09 -5.04 22.72
CA GLY A 124 -3.24 -5.43 21.59
C GLY A 124 -3.48 -4.60 20.33
N PHE A 125 -3.30 -5.24 19.17
CA PHE A 125 -3.59 -4.67 17.85
C PHE A 125 -4.76 -5.40 17.23
N ASP A 126 -5.79 -4.64 16.86
CA ASP A 126 -6.98 -5.13 16.18
C ASP A 126 -6.77 -5.08 14.66
N LEU A 127 -6.89 -6.24 14.02
CA LEU A 127 -6.72 -6.47 12.59
C LEU A 127 -8.05 -6.40 11.82
N SER A 128 -9.19 -6.21 12.51
CA SER A 128 -10.50 -6.07 11.87
C SER A 128 -10.59 -4.99 10.77
N PRO A 129 -9.81 -3.87 10.79
CA PRO A 129 -9.85 -2.93 9.67
C PRO A 129 -9.39 -3.55 8.35
N LEU A 130 -8.50 -4.55 8.38
CA LEU A 130 -8.09 -5.28 7.16
C LEU A 130 -9.26 -6.04 6.55
N LEU A 131 -10.08 -6.70 7.39
CA LEU A 131 -11.26 -7.43 6.94
C LEU A 131 -12.37 -6.49 6.45
N LEU A 132 -12.56 -5.36 7.13
CA LEU A 132 -13.51 -4.33 6.72
C LEU A 132 -13.18 -3.82 5.32
N ARG A 133 -11.91 -3.46 5.09
CA ARG A 133 -11.43 -2.73 3.90
C ARG A 133 -10.92 -3.62 2.76
N VAL A 134 -11.20 -4.92 2.76
CA VAL A 134 -10.76 -5.86 1.71
C VAL A 134 -11.05 -5.32 0.30
N ASP A 135 -12.28 -4.89 0.07
CA ASP A 135 -12.74 -4.46 -1.25
C ASP A 135 -12.05 -3.15 -1.67
N GLU A 136 -11.91 -2.20 -0.74
CA GLU A 136 -11.20 -0.94 -0.94
C GLU A 136 -9.72 -1.18 -1.28
N LEU A 137 -9.03 -2.03 -0.51
CA LEU A 137 -7.62 -2.35 -0.71
C LEU A 137 -7.40 -3.08 -2.03
N ALA A 138 -8.28 -4.01 -2.39
CA ALA A 138 -8.24 -4.71 -3.67
C ALA A 138 -8.44 -3.75 -4.85
N MET A 139 -9.38 -2.80 -4.75
CA MET A 139 -9.58 -1.76 -5.76
C MET A 139 -8.35 -0.86 -5.89
N MET A 140 -7.77 -0.41 -4.78
CA MET A 140 -6.54 0.39 -4.79
C MET A 140 -5.38 -0.38 -5.46
N ALA A 141 -5.20 -1.65 -5.12
CA ALA A 141 -4.16 -2.50 -5.73
C ALA A 141 -4.36 -2.65 -7.24
N GLN A 142 -5.60 -2.91 -7.69
CA GLN A 142 -5.94 -2.99 -9.11
C GLN A 142 -5.66 -1.69 -9.85
N GLN A 143 -6.00 -0.54 -9.24
CA GLN A 143 -5.73 0.77 -9.81
C GLN A 143 -4.22 1.00 -10.00
N VAL A 144 -3.42 0.70 -8.98
CA VAL A 144 -1.95 0.83 -9.04
C VAL A 144 -1.36 -0.04 -10.16
N VAL A 145 -1.82 -1.28 -10.31
CA VAL A 145 -1.38 -2.18 -11.38
C VAL A 145 -1.76 -1.62 -12.75
N ALA A 146 -3.00 -1.16 -12.90
CA ALA A 146 -3.50 -0.57 -14.15
C ALA A 146 -2.71 0.67 -14.55
N ASP A 147 -2.42 1.55 -13.59
CA ASP A 147 -1.66 2.79 -13.83
C ASP A 147 -0.21 2.49 -14.22
N ARG A 148 0.44 1.52 -13.56
CA ARG A 148 1.79 1.07 -13.94
C ARG A 148 1.80 0.52 -15.37
N PHE A 149 0.79 -0.27 -15.75
CA PHE A 149 0.67 -0.81 -17.10
C PHE A 149 0.44 0.30 -18.13
N ALA A 150 -0.46 1.24 -17.86
CA ALA A 150 -0.72 2.38 -18.73
C ALA A 150 0.53 3.25 -18.93
N LEU A 151 1.26 3.56 -17.86
CA LEU A 151 2.51 4.32 -17.93
C LEU A 151 3.56 3.60 -18.78
N ARG A 152 3.71 2.28 -18.59
CA ARG A 152 4.65 1.48 -19.38
C ARG A 152 4.29 1.51 -20.86
N ARG A 153 3.02 1.29 -21.20
CA ARG A 153 2.54 1.33 -22.58
C ARG A 153 2.72 2.70 -23.23
N ALA A 154 2.46 3.78 -22.49
CA ALA A 154 2.69 5.14 -22.96
C ALA A 154 4.18 5.41 -23.24
N LYS A 155 5.08 4.93 -22.37
CA LYS A 155 6.55 5.03 -22.56
C LYS A 155 7.03 4.24 -23.77
N GLU A 156 6.51 3.03 -23.97
CA GLU A 156 6.83 2.20 -25.14
C GLU A 156 6.36 2.89 -26.43
N ASN A 157 5.10 3.35 -26.48
CA ASN A 157 4.54 4.07 -27.62
C ASN A 157 5.32 5.37 -27.94
N LEU A 158 5.67 6.14 -26.91
CA LEU A 158 6.48 7.36 -27.08
C LEU A 158 7.86 7.04 -27.65
N THR A 159 8.49 5.96 -27.17
CA THR A 159 9.80 5.52 -27.65
C THR A 159 9.74 5.15 -29.14
N ILE A 160 8.72 4.39 -29.54
CA ILE A 160 8.49 4.00 -30.94
C ILE A 160 8.23 5.25 -31.79
N CYS A 161 7.29 6.11 -31.37
CA CYS A 161 6.95 7.33 -32.09
C CYS A 161 8.17 8.23 -32.32
N ARG A 162 9.01 8.44 -31.29
CA ARG A 162 10.24 9.24 -31.40
C ARG A 162 11.24 8.63 -32.39
N ARG A 163 11.42 7.31 -32.34
CA ARG A 163 12.29 6.58 -33.27
C ARG A 163 11.80 6.73 -34.70
N ASP A 164 10.50 6.55 -34.93
CA ASP A 164 9.91 6.53 -36.26
C ASP A 164 9.91 7.94 -36.88
N VAL A 165 9.58 8.98 -36.10
CA VAL A 165 9.71 10.38 -36.54
C VAL A 165 11.16 10.72 -36.89
N ARG A 166 12.13 10.34 -36.03
CA ARG A 166 13.55 10.56 -36.31
C ARG A 166 13.99 9.88 -37.61
N LYS A 167 13.58 8.63 -37.83
CA LYS A 167 13.90 7.88 -39.05
C LYS A 167 13.32 8.53 -40.30
N LEU A 168 12.07 8.98 -40.24
CA LEU A 168 11.41 9.65 -41.37
C LEU A 168 12.11 10.96 -41.74
N ILE A 169 12.49 11.78 -40.74
CA ILE A 169 13.26 13.00 -40.96
C ILE A 169 14.61 12.67 -41.61
N SER A 170 15.35 11.70 -41.06
CA SER A 170 16.65 11.29 -41.62
C SER A 170 16.53 10.78 -43.06
N ALA A 171 15.58 9.88 -43.34
CA ALA A 171 15.37 9.35 -44.68
C ALA A 171 15.00 10.45 -45.68
N ALA A 172 14.14 11.39 -45.31
CA ALA A 172 13.74 12.47 -46.20
C ALA A 172 14.89 13.43 -46.53
N ILE A 173 15.78 13.70 -45.57
CA ILE A 173 17.01 14.47 -45.79
C ILE A 173 17.98 13.70 -46.69
N GLU A 174 18.20 12.41 -46.41
CA GLU A 174 19.13 11.54 -47.16
C GLU A 174 18.69 11.32 -48.61
N GLU A 175 17.39 11.17 -48.85
CA GLU A 175 16.81 10.96 -50.19
C GLU A 175 16.54 12.27 -50.96
N GLY A 176 16.76 13.43 -50.33
CA GLY A 176 16.56 14.74 -50.97
C GLY A 176 15.09 15.07 -51.25
N ALA A 177 14.16 14.58 -50.43
CA ALA A 177 12.73 14.86 -50.58
C ALA A 177 12.46 16.37 -50.42
N SER A 178 11.52 16.92 -51.18
CA SER A 178 11.15 18.34 -51.07
C SER A 178 10.50 18.66 -49.71
N GLY A 179 11.01 19.67 -49.00
CA GLY A 179 10.44 20.14 -47.73
C GLY A 179 11.43 20.93 -46.89
N ASP A 180 10.93 21.69 -45.91
CA ASP A 180 11.75 22.37 -44.91
C ASP A 180 12.05 21.42 -43.74
N TRP A 181 12.93 20.45 -44.00
CA TRP A 181 13.28 19.40 -43.03
C TRP A 181 14.06 19.93 -41.82
N GLU A 182 14.79 21.04 -41.97
CA GLU A 182 15.53 21.69 -40.88
C GLU A 182 14.55 22.26 -39.84
N SER A 183 13.50 22.98 -40.28
CA SER A 183 12.45 23.46 -39.38
C SER A 183 11.69 22.31 -38.71
N ILE A 184 11.41 21.22 -39.43
CA ILE A 184 10.73 20.03 -38.88
C ILE A 184 11.61 19.35 -37.81
N GLU A 185 12.91 19.19 -38.06
CA GLU A 185 13.85 18.63 -37.10
C GLU A 185 13.97 19.49 -35.84
N ALA A 186 14.08 20.81 -35.99
CA ALA A 186 14.11 21.74 -34.87
C ALA A 186 12.83 21.68 -34.02
N MET A 187 11.66 21.58 -34.66
CA MET A 187 10.37 21.41 -33.97
C MET A 187 10.34 20.10 -33.19
N TYR A 188 10.77 18.99 -33.79
CA TYR A 188 10.84 17.69 -33.12
C TYR A 188 11.76 17.73 -31.89
N ILE A 189 12.95 18.31 -32.00
CA ILE A 189 13.90 18.45 -30.88
C ILE A 189 13.27 19.29 -29.76
N SER A 190 12.60 20.39 -30.09
CA SER A 190 11.90 21.24 -29.10
C SER A 190 10.80 20.47 -28.35
N LEU A 191 9.99 19.67 -29.05
CA LEU A 191 8.92 18.88 -28.44
C LEU A 191 9.47 17.80 -27.52
N VAL A 192 10.46 17.04 -27.98
CA VAL A 192 11.07 15.96 -27.19
C VAL A 192 11.80 16.51 -25.97
N GLY A 193 12.43 17.69 -26.10
CA GLY A 193 13.12 18.37 -25.00
C GLY A 193 12.22 18.75 -23.82
N ARG A 194 10.89 18.83 -24.02
CA ARG A 194 9.92 19.12 -22.95
C ARG A 194 9.57 17.89 -22.10
N ILE A 195 9.90 16.69 -22.56
CA ILE A 195 9.54 15.45 -21.87
C ILE A 195 10.61 15.16 -20.80
N PRO A 196 10.23 15.00 -19.51
CA PRO A 196 11.20 14.70 -18.46
C PRO A 196 11.86 13.33 -18.68
N ARG A 197 13.09 13.18 -18.18
CA ARG A 197 13.85 11.92 -18.26
C ARG A 197 13.15 10.76 -17.53
N ALA A 198 12.42 11.06 -16.45
CA ALA A 198 11.67 10.09 -15.68
C ALA A 198 10.21 10.57 -15.51
N PRO A 199 9.35 10.36 -16.53
CA PRO A 199 7.95 10.72 -16.40
C PRO A 199 7.26 9.79 -15.41
N THR A 200 6.53 10.41 -14.49
CA THR A 200 5.65 9.78 -13.50
C THR A 200 4.19 10.01 -13.90
N LEU A 201 3.27 9.26 -13.32
CA LEU A 201 1.82 9.42 -13.57
C LEU A 201 1.28 10.77 -13.06
N SER A 202 2.04 11.47 -12.23
CA SER A 202 1.67 12.72 -11.58
C SER A 202 2.17 13.97 -12.32
N ALA A 203 2.76 13.79 -13.51
CA ALA A 203 3.36 14.86 -14.31
C ALA A 203 2.35 15.53 -15.24
#